data_AF-A0A2G9P0F7-F1
#
_entry.id   AF-A0A2G9P0F7-F1
#
_cell.length_a   1.000
_cell.length_b   1.000
_cell.length_c   1.000
_cell.angle_alpha   90.00
_cell.angle_beta   90.00
_cell.angle_gamma   90.00
#
_symmetry.space_group_name_H-M   'P 1'
#
loop_
_entity.id
_entity.type
_entity.pdbx_description
1 polymer ?
#
loop_
_entity_poly.entity_id
_entity_poly.type
_entity_poly.pdbx_seq_one_letter_code
_entity_poly.pdbx_strand_id
1 'polypeptide(L)'
;MKNIPDDYFDSWSKSRVNLSNYFADPQGGSLAFIASYDPDALAVNINGSMAEIVPYHDYSGNTTLVFYAANDKRQTASNVVSLEIVPGSEWGNAMAKSGEEPNSAADTALILMWDGEAGAIPGGWASISGVGSTMNGRYLYASNTYVEAGGGATTHTHTYTAANSGSGAAYAVLSAAGSTYASSAHTHEVSVTTTSANNLPPYYNLTLIKYTGAGGYPTTLPAGVIAFFNDTVPSGWTQYAAADNLLIRAAAAPNGASSAGGTHSHPVNYTLNRSVTGAIAPSGTSTSNTLLLSHTHTNSTDTATNETTSVPPYKTLILGKLNADAALPTGLIGMFNSTPEGYWITVSGVGEAMYQKFIMGSDAYGNTKGAPTHNHADMTGMKSTAAAGTATSTKKGTGAANYLHTHTAVSITGFSSGDHTPLYSGVILAYYTSAAPVIDVTINASDCDFGTQSPRAENASATTCFPLTVTIGTNTNVKTNLAVNGTTLAG
;
A
#
# COMPACT_ATOMS: atom_id res chain seq x y z
N MET A 1 6.07 -8.11 39.10
CA MET A 1 6.23 -9.21 38.12
C MET A 1 4.93 -9.99 38.06
N LYS A 2 4.48 -10.36 36.87
CA LYS A 2 3.35 -11.29 36.68
C LYS A 2 3.90 -12.66 36.26
N ASN A 3 3.16 -13.73 36.55
CA ASN A 3 3.55 -15.06 36.11
C ASN A 3 3.40 -15.18 34.60
N ILE A 4 4.40 -15.75 33.95
CA ILE A 4 4.36 -16.17 32.55
C ILE A 4 3.64 -17.52 32.51
N PRO A 5 2.60 -17.68 31.68
CA PRO A 5 1.86 -18.95 31.60
C PRO A 5 2.73 -20.06 30.99
N ASP A 6 2.43 -21.30 31.37
CA ASP A 6 2.92 -22.50 30.69
C ASP A 6 2.39 -22.56 29.25
N ASP A 7 3.07 -23.32 28.38
CA ASP A 7 2.73 -23.37 26.96
C ASP A 7 2.77 -24.79 26.39
N TYR A 8 2.00 -25.00 25.33
CA TYR A 8 1.81 -26.27 24.63
C TYR A 8 1.83 -26.04 23.14
N PHE A 9 2.74 -26.70 22.42
CA PHE A 9 2.87 -26.55 20.98
C PHE A 9 3.61 -27.73 20.34
N ASP A 10 3.51 -27.91 19.03
CA ASP A 10 4.17 -29.02 18.34
C ASP A 10 5.65 -28.72 17.99
N SER A 11 6.44 -29.76 17.73
CA SER A 11 7.89 -29.66 17.45
C SER A 11 8.26 -28.92 16.15
N TRP A 12 7.28 -28.46 15.38
CA TRP A 12 7.46 -27.71 14.12
C TRP A 12 6.99 -26.26 14.22
N SER A 13 6.26 -25.95 15.28
CA SER A 13 5.75 -24.63 15.60
C SER A 13 6.71 -23.87 16.53
N LYS A 14 6.34 -22.65 16.87
CA LYS A 14 7.13 -21.77 17.74
C LYS A 14 6.21 -20.97 18.67
N SER A 15 6.70 -20.73 19.87
CA SER A 15 6.01 -19.89 20.85
C SER A 15 6.62 -18.49 20.90
N ARG A 16 5.77 -17.48 21.16
CA ARG A 16 6.19 -16.08 21.27
C ARG A 16 5.63 -15.45 22.52
N VAL A 17 6.52 -14.86 23.33
CA VAL A 17 6.17 -14.21 24.60
C VAL A 17 6.70 -12.79 24.61
N ASN A 18 5.81 -11.81 24.84
CA ASN A 18 6.22 -10.43 25.08
C ASN A 18 6.56 -10.21 26.56
N LEU A 19 7.85 -10.17 26.89
CA LEU A 19 8.37 -10.11 28.25
C LEU A 19 8.04 -8.80 28.96
N SER A 20 7.76 -7.71 28.24
CA SER A 20 7.32 -6.44 28.86
C SER A 20 5.95 -6.52 29.52
N ASN A 21 5.17 -7.56 29.23
CA ASN A 21 3.88 -7.80 29.89
C ASN A 21 4.05 -8.39 31.30
N TYR A 22 5.22 -8.98 31.59
CA TYR A 22 5.48 -9.76 32.80
C TYR A 22 6.54 -9.11 33.70
N PHE A 23 7.49 -8.40 33.09
CA PHE A 23 8.53 -7.64 33.76
C PHE A 23 8.29 -6.12 33.60
N ALA A 24 8.52 -5.37 34.67
CA ALA A 24 8.49 -3.92 34.67
C ALA A 24 9.57 -3.39 35.61
N ASP A 25 10.23 -2.30 35.22
CA ASP A 25 11.13 -1.53 36.08
C ASP A 25 10.33 -0.40 36.74
N PRO A 26 10.05 -0.45 38.05
CA PRO A 26 9.27 0.59 38.74
C PRO A 26 9.94 1.96 38.75
N GLN A 27 11.25 2.03 38.52
CA GLN A 27 12.01 3.27 38.53
C GLN A 27 12.14 3.91 37.13
N GLY A 28 11.61 3.26 36.09
CA GLY A 28 11.68 3.76 34.72
C GLY A 28 13.08 3.59 34.14
N GLY A 29 13.34 2.39 33.61
CA GLY A 29 14.61 2.01 32.96
C GLY A 29 14.37 0.96 31.87
N SER A 30 15.32 0.84 30.94
CA SER A 30 15.30 -0.23 29.93
C SER A 30 15.72 -1.56 30.56
N LEU A 31 14.94 -2.61 30.31
CA LEU A 31 15.26 -3.96 30.76
C LEU A 31 15.93 -4.73 29.62
N ALA A 32 17.05 -5.39 29.93
CA ALA A 32 17.64 -6.41 29.09
C ALA A 32 17.09 -7.78 29.50
N PHE A 33 16.85 -8.66 28.53
CA PHE A 33 16.24 -9.96 28.77
C PHE A 33 17.17 -11.08 28.33
N ILE A 34 17.26 -12.14 29.14
CA ILE A 34 17.92 -13.40 28.79
C ILE A 34 17.05 -14.57 29.25
N ALA A 35 17.29 -15.76 28.71
CA ALA A 35 16.61 -16.98 29.10
C ALA A 35 17.60 -18.06 29.53
N SER A 36 17.24 -18.85 30.52
CA SER A 36 17.84 -20.15 30.83
C SER A 36 16.87 -21.24 30.36
N TYR A 37 17.34 -22.16 29.55
CA TYR A 37 16.57 -23.24 28.94
C TYR A 37 17.50 -24.43 28.66
N ASP A 38 16.92 -25.57 28.31
CA ASP A 38 17.67 -26.73 27.84
C ASP A 38 18.10 -26.54 26.36
N PRO A 39 19.40 -26.34 26.07
CA PRO A 39 19.88 -26.08 24.72
C PRO A 39 19.89 -27.31 23.82
N ASP A 40 19.61 -28.50 24.34
CA ASP A 40 19.42 -29.72 23.55
C ASP A 40 17.93 -29.86 23.12
N ALA A 41 17.02 -29.14 23.77
CA ALA A 41 15.58 -29.18 23.51
C ALA A 41 15.09 -27.98 22.68
N LEU A 42 15.62 -26.80 22.95
CA LEU A 42 15.10 -25.53 22.46
C LEU A 42 16.21 -24.58 22.00
N ALA A 43 15.82 -23.62 21.16
CA ALA A 43 16.51 -22.36 20.95
C ALA A 43 15.58 -21.21 21.36
N VAL A 44 16.10 -20.25 22.14
CA VAL A 44 15.35 -19.04 22.51
C VAL A 44 16.06 -17.82 21.95
N ASN A 45 15.38 -17.09 21.06
CA ASN A 45 15.87 -15.83 20.50
C ASN A 45 15.08 -14.65 21.08
N ILE A 46 15.78 -13.65 21.62
CA ILE A 46 15.15 -12.49 22.24
C ILE A 46 15.56 -11.23 21.49
N ASN A 47 14.58 -10.53 20.92
CA ASN A 47 14.77 -9.25 20.24
C ASN A 47 13.92 -8.17 20.92
N GLY A 48 14.59 -7.26 21.62
CA GLY A 48 13.91 -6.29 22.50
C GLY A 48 13.17 -7.02 23.62
N SER A 49 11.84 -6.86 23.70
CA SER A 49 11.00 -7.54 24.68
C SER A 49 10.34 -8.82 24.16
N MET A 50 10.49 -9.16 22.88
CA MET A 50 9.88 -10.36 22.30
C MET A 50 10.85 -11.55 22.38
N ALA A 51 10.45 -12.58 23.11
CA ALA A 51 11.09 -13.88 23.12
C ALA A 51 10.39 -14.82 22.12
N GLU A 52 11.17 -15.48 21.28
CA GLU A 52 10.75 -16.52 20.34
C GLU A 52 11.40 -17.83 20.77
N ILE A 53 10.57 -18.83 21.09
CA ILE A 53 10.96 -20.15 21.59
C ILE A 53 10.73 -21.13 20.45
N VAL A 54 11.80 -21.82 20.03
CA VAL A 54 11.80 -22.73 18.90
C VAL A 54 12.30 -24.10 19.38
N PRO A 55 11.50 -25.17 19.31
CA PRO A 55 11.97 -26.51 19.60
C PRO A 55 12.88 -26.99 18.47
N TYR A 56 13.85 -27.86 18.79
CA TYR A 56 14.52 -28.59 17.72
C TYR A 56 13.54 -29.57 17.08
N HIS A 57 13.68 -29.75 15.77
CA HIS A 57 12.74 -30.46 14.90
C HIS A 57 12.31 -31.86 15.41
N ASP A 58 13.22 -32.58 16.07
CA ASP A 58 12.97 -33.94 16.58
C ASP A 58 12.70 -33.99 18.10
N TYR A 59 12.64 -32.83 18.76
CA TYR A 59 12.38 -32.79 20.19
C TYR A 59 10.87 -32.89 20.47
N SER A 60 10.50 -33.89 21.27
CA SER A 60 9.18 -33.98 21.89
C SER A 60 9.33 -34.38 23.35
N GLY A 61 8.52 -33.80 24.21
CA GLY A 61 8.56 -34.02 25.65
C GLY A 61 8.37 -32.72 26.41
N ASN A 62 8.50 -32.83 27.73
CA ASN A 62 8.35 -31.69 28.61
C ASN A 62 9.73 -31.07 28.89
N THR A 63 9.82 -29.76 28.71
CA THR A 63 11.01 -28.98 29.09
C THR A 63 10.57 -27.75 29.89
N THR A 64 11.54 -27.03 30.43
CA THR A 64 11.27 -25.81 31.21
C THR A 64 12.19 -24.69 30.79
N LEU A 65 11.73 -23.46 30.95
CA LEU A 65 12.55 -22.28 30.81
C LEU A 65 12.28 -21.25 31.89
N VAL A 66 13.26 -20.38 32.12
CA VAL A 66 13.16 -19.25 33.02
C VAL A 66 13.71 -18.02 32.31
N PHE A 67 12.92 -16.95 32.28
CA PHE A 67 13.38 -15.66 31.77
C PHE A 67 13.97 -14.81 32.89
N TYR A 68 14.95 -13.98 32.56
CA TYR A 68 15.53 -13.02 33.48
C TYR A 68 15.45 -11.63 32.87
N ALA A 69 14.94 -10.68 33.63
CA ALA A 69 15.07 -9.26 33.31
C ALA A 69 16.20 -8.67 34.14
N ALA A 70 17.11 -7.97 33.49
CA ALA A 70 18.22 -7.28 34.10
C ALA A 70 18.18 -5.78 33.78
N ASN A 71 18.52 -4.96 34.78
CA ASN A 71 18.97 -3.59 34.57
C ASN A 71 20.43 -3.46 35.02
N ASP A 72 20.96 -2.23 35.04
CA ASP A 72 22.34 -1.92 35.42
C ASP A 72 22.74 -2.38 36.84
N LYS A 73 21.78 -2.78 37.68
CA LYS A 73 22.00 -3.05 39.11
C LYS A 73 21.47 -4.39 39.60
N ARG A 74 20.47 -4.97 38.94
CA ARG A 74 19.76 -6.17 39.43
C ARG A 74 19.29 -7.05 38.28
N GLN A 75 19.31 -8.36 38.51
CA GLN A 75 18.69 -9.37 37.68
C GLN A 75 17.55 -10.02 38.47
N THR A 76 16.38 -10.19 37.85
CA THR A 76 15.22 -10.84 38.45
C THR A 76 14.72 -11.95 37.54
N ALA A 77 14.57 -13.15 38.08
CA ALA A 77 14.04 -14.32 37.37
C ALA A 77 12.50 -14.32 37.34
N SER A 78 11.90 -14.86 36.27
CA SER A 78 10.48 -15.21 36.21
C SER A 78 10.15 -16.44 37.07
N ASN A 79 8.88 -16.83 37.10
CA ASN A 79 8.53 -18.22 37.41
C ASN A 79 9.14 -19.18 36.38
N VAL A 80 9.23 -20.45 36.76
CA VAL A 80 9.50 -21.54 35.82
C VAL A 80 8.29 -21.66 34.89
N VAL A 81 8.55 -21.67 33.60
CA VAL A 81 7.56 -21.91 32.55
C VAL A 81 7.73 -23.36 32.10
N SER A 82 6.68 -24.14 32.24
CA SER A 82 6.62 -25.51 31.76
C SER A 82 6.18 -25.50 30.29
N LEU A 83 6.89 -26.24 29.46
CA LEU A 83 6.59 -26.39 28.05
C LEU A 83 6.34 -27.87 27.75
N GLU A 84 5.19 -28.18 27.17
CA GLU A 84 4.89 -29.51 26.64
C GLU A 84 4.97 -29.46 25.11
N ILE A 85 5.99 -30.14 24.56
CA ILE A 85 6.25 -30.18 23.12
C ILE A 85 5.82 -31.54 22.58
N VAL A 86 4.83 -31.57 21.72
CA VAL A 86 4.36 -32.81 21.11
C VAL A 86 5.05 -33.07 19.77
N PRO A 87 5.27 -34.33 19.37
CA PRO A 87 5.79 -34.63 18.04
C PRO A 87 4.89 -34.00 16.99
N GLY A 88 5.46 -33.26 16.04
CA GLY A 88 4.67 -32.79 14.91
C GLY A 88 4.20 -33.98 14.08
N SER A 89 2.89 -34.14 13.95
CA SER A 89 2.32 -35.04 12.96
C SER A 89 2.37 -34.36 11.60
N GLU A 90 2.95 -35.02 10.59
CA GLU A 90 2.85 -34.61 9.18
C GLU A 90 1.39 -34.54 8.67
N TRP A 91 0.42 -34.96 9.49
CA TRP A 91 -1.01 -34.98 9.18
C TRP A 91 -1.80 -34.60 10.43
N GLY A 92 -2.36 -33.39 10.44
CA GLY A 92 -3.04 -32.81 11.59
C GLY A 92 -4.10 -33.71 12.21
N ASN A 93 -4.05 -33.84 13.53
CA ASN A 93 -5.19 -34.04 14.41
C ASN A 93 -4.74 -33.84 15.88
N ALA A 94 -4.93 -32.63 16.41
CA ALA A 94 -5.04 -32.43 17.85
C ALA A 94 -6.34 -31.66 18.13
N MET A 95 -7.15 -32.26 18.99
CA MET A 95 -8.53 -31.89 19.25
C MET A 95 -8.65 -30.52 19.89
N ALA A 96 -9.36 -29.59 19.24
CA ALA A 96 -9.83 -28.38 19.86
C ALA A 96 -11.06 -28.67 20.75
N LYS A 97 -10.88 -28.60 22.06
CA LYS A 97 -11.87 -28.12 23.04
C LYS A 97 -11.05 -27.75 24.29
N SER A 98 -11.20 -26.58 24.89
CA SER A 98 -12.38 -25.74 25.03
C SER A 98 -12.01 -24.36 25.57
N GLY A 99 -12.71 -23.33 25.10
CA GLY A 99 -13.05 -22.18 25.92
C GLY A 99 -12.23 -20.91 25.66
N GLU A 100 -12.94 -19.92 25.12
CA GLU A 100 -12.57 -18.51 24.95
C GLU A 100 -11.67 -18.17 23.75
N GLU A 101 -12.34 -17.59 22.74
CA GLU A 101 -11.73 -16.71 21.74
C GLU A 101 -10.92 -15.60 22.43
N PRO A 102 -9.67 -15.41 22.00
CA PRO A 102 -9.29 -14.07 21.59
C PRO A 102 -8.81 -14.11 20.15
N ASN A 103 -9.57 -13.42 19.29
CA ASN A 103 -9.16 -12.94 17.99
C ASN A 103 -7.82 -12.18 18.13
N SER A 104 -6.70 -12.85 17.85
CA SER A 104 -5.33 -12.32 18.00
C SER A 104 -4.39 -13.05 17.02
N ALA A 105 -4.23 -12.50 15.82
CA ALA A 105 -3.11 -12.69 14.88
C ALA A 105 -2.31 -14.01 14.92
N ALA A 106 -2.50 -14.90 13.93
CA ALA A 106 -1.45 -15.40 13.02
C ALA A 106 -1.79 -16.69 12.23
N ASP A 107 -3.04 -17.15 12.16
CA ASP A 107 -3.37 -18.16 11.15
C ASP A 107 -3.44 -17.49 9.77
N THR A 108 -2.49 -17.84 8.90
CA THR A 108 -2.49 -17.40 7.51
C THR A 108 -3.72 -17.96 6.81
N ALA A 109 -4.56 -17.09 6.24
CA ALA A 109 -5.84 -17.45 5.65
C ALA A 109 -5.95 -16.94 4.20
N LEU A 110 -6.51 -17.79 3.33
CA LEU A 110 -6.85 -17.40 1.96
C LEU A 110 -7.99 -16.38 1.93
N ILE A 111 -7.77 -15.29 1.22
CA ILE A 111 -8.73 -14.25 0.92
C ILE A 111 -9.01 -14.28 -0.59
N LEU A 112 -10.30 -14.32 -0.95
CA LEU A 112 -10.80 -14.26 -2.32
C LEU A 112 -11.87 -13.17 -2.44
N MET A 113 -12.42 -13.03 -3.63
CA MET A 113 -13.46 -12.05 -3.95
C MET A 113 -14.80 -12.75 -4.21
N TRP A 114 -15.89 -12.02 -3.98
CA TRP A 114 -17.26 -12.48 -4.13
C TRP A 114 -18.11 -11.38 -4.75
N ASP A 115 -18.98 -11.75 -5.71
CA ASP A 115 -19.88 -10.82 -6.41
C ASP A 115 -21.36 -10.96 -6.01
N GLY A 116 -21.68 -11.92 -5.13
CA GLY A 116 -23.05 -12.13 -4.65
C GLY A 116 -23.99 -12.84 -5.62
N GLU A 117 -23.59 -13.09 -6.87
CA GLU A 117 -24.50 -13.68 -7.87
C GLU A 117 -24.82 -15.15 -7.53
N ALA A 118 -23.87 -15.88 -6.97
CA ALA A 118 -24.05 -17.25 -6.49
C ALA A 118 -24.78 -17.33 -5.12
N GLY A 119 -25.26 -16.20 -4.60
CA GLY A 119 -26.04 -16.11 -3.37
C GLY A 119 -25.23 -15.68 -2.14
N ALA A 120 -25.61 -16.23 -0.99
CA ALA A 120 -24.94 -15.94 0.27
C ALA A 120 -23.49 -16.44 0.26
N ILE A 121 -22.63 -15.82 1.07
CA ILE A 121 -21.24 -16.26 1.25
C ILE A 121 -21.26 -17.72 1.71
N PRO A 122 -20.52 -18.63 1.02
CA PRO A 122 -20.49 -20.05 1.36
C PRO A 122 -20.00 -20.33 2.79
N GLY A 123 -20.45 -21.45 3.36
CA GLY A 123 -19.98 -21.91 4.67
C GLY A 123 -18.46 -22.08 4.70
N GLY A 124 -17.83 -21.76 5.84
CA GLY A 124 -16.37 -21.75 5.98
C GLY A 124 -15.68 -20.50 5.43
N TRP A 125 -16.45 -19.50 4.98
CA TRP A 125 -15.96 -18.19 4.57
C TRP A 125 -16.69 -17.09 5.32
N ALA A 126 -15.99 -15.99 5.59
CA ALA A 126 -16.55 -14.79 6.21
C ALA A 126 -16.20 -13.55 5.40
N SER A 127 -17.12 -12.58 5.32
CA SER A 127 -16.81 -11.28 4.74
C SER A 127 -15.82 -10.52 5.61
N ILE A 128 -14.77 -9.96 5.00
CA ILE A 128 -13.83 -9.05 5.67
C ILE A 128 -13.92 -7.62 5.16
N SER A 129 -14.73 -7.35 4.13
CA SER A 129 -15.02 -6.01 3.62
C SER A 129 -16.46 -5.54 3.87
N GLY A 130 -17.20 -6.26 4.73
CA GLY A 130 -18.60 -5.97 5.07
C GLY A 130 -18.82 -4.58 5.70
N VAL A 131 -20.09 -4.26 5.98
CA VAL A 131 -20.46 -2.99 6.62
C VAL A 131 -19.72 -2.85 7.95
N GLY A 132 -19.07 -1.70 8.17
CA GLY A 132 -18.26 -1.43 9.36
C GLY A 132 -16.81 -1.92 9.29
N SER A 133 -16.44 -2.71 8.27
CA SER A 133 -15.05 -3.07 8.03
C SER A 133 -14.22 -1.84 7.62
N THR A 134 -12.97 -1.79 8.10
CA THR A 134 -12.01 -0.77 7.68
C THR A 134 -11.55 -0.94 6.24
N MET A 135 -11.69 -2.14 5.64
CA MET A 135 -11.41 -2.41 4.24
C MET A 135 -12.49 -1.90 3.30
N ASN A 136 -13.70 -1.65 3.80
CA ASN A 136 -14.82 -1.22 2.96
C ASN A 136 -14.50 0.14 2.29
N GLY A 137 -14.56 0.16 0.96
CA GLY A 137 -14.27 1.33 0.15
C GLY A 137 -12.79 1.59 -0.11
N ARG A 138 -11.90 0.63 0.14
CA ARG A 138 -10.46 0.74 -0.11
C ARG A 138 -10.01 -0.10 -1.30
N TYR A 139 -9.02 0.39 -2.02
CA TYR A 139 -8.43 -0.31 -3.16
C TYR A 139 -7.48 -1.42 -2.69
N LEU A 140 -7.42 -2.51 -3.44
CA LEU A 140 -6.47 -3.58 -3.17
C LEU A 140 -5.05 -3.17 -3.58
N TYR A 141 -4.13 -3.27 -2.63
CA TYR A 141 -2.73 -2.91 -2.80
C TYR A 141 -1.83 -4.08 -2.43
N ALA A 142 -1.08 -4.58 -3.40
CA ALA A 142 -0.16 -5.68 -3.21
C ALA A 142 1.06 -5.23 -2.39
N SER A 143 1.24 -5.85 -1.23
CA SER A 143 2.25 -5.50 -0.24
C SER A 143 2.92 -6.76 0.31
N ASN A 144 4.07 -6.61 0.95
CA ASN A 144 4.72 -7.67 1.71
C ASN A 144 4.14 -7.80 3.13
N THR A 145 3.15 -6.99 3.46
CA THR A 145 2.45 -6.98 4.75
C THR A 145 0.95 -6.80 4.54
N TYR A 146 0.15 -7.48 5.36
CA TYR A 146 -1.30 -7.29 5.39
C TYR A 146 -1.67 -6.10 6.27
N VAL A 147 -2.51 -5.20 5.75
CA VAL A 147 -3.02 -4.04 6.48
C VAL A 147 -4.46 -3.76 6.03
N GLU A 148 -5.41 -3.84 6.96
CA GLU A 148 -6.83 -3.60 6.64
C GLU A 148 -7.10 -2.13 6.29
N ALA A 149 -6.47 -1.21 7.01
CA ALA A 149 -6.55 0.23 6.80
C ALA A 149 -5.17 0.81 6.45
N GLY A 150 -4.78 0.70 5.18
CA GLY A 150 -3.57 1.33 4.67
C GLY A 150 -3.66 2.85 4.58
N GLY A 151 -2.62 3.45 4.01
CA GLY A 151 -2.54 4.90 3.77
C GLY A 151 -3.37 5.38 2.57
N GLY A 152 -2.91 6.50 1.99
CA GLY A 152 -3.58 7.20 0.90
C GLY A 152 -4.60 8.25 1.39
N ALA A 153 -5.21 8.95 0.45
CA ALA A 153 -6.24 9.95 0.71
C ALA A 153 -7.35 9.88 -0.34
N THR A 154 -8.53 10.44 -0.04
CA THR A 154 -9.65 10.60 -1.00
C THR A 154 -9.57 11.89 -1.81
N THR A 155 -8.66 12.79 -1.42
CA THR A 155 -8.41 14.06 -2.10
C THR A 155 -6.96 14.46 -1.90
N HIS A 156 -6.45 15.34 -2.74
CA HIS A 156 -5.15 15.99 -2.56
C HIS A 156 -5.20 17.43 -3.06
N THR A 157 -4.12 18.18 -2.85
CA THR A 157 -3.95 19.58 -3.27
C THR A 157 -2.59 19.76 -3.94
N HIS A 158 -2.43 20.86 -4.67
CA HIS A 158 -1.14 21.30 -5.19
C HIS A 158 -0.79 22.66 -4.58
N THR A 159 0.49 22.92 -4.43
CA THR A 159 0.99 24.28 -4.21
C THR A 159 1.49 24.86 -5.53
N TYR A 160 1.81 26.15 -5.55
CA TYR A 160 2.39 26.83 -6.71
C TYR A 160 3.59 27.67 -6.25
N THR A 161 4.49 28.00 -7.17
CA THR A 161 5.75 28.71 -6.82
C THR A 161 5.68 30.20 -7.11
N ALA A 162 4.92 30.61 -8.12
CA ALA A 162 4.78 32.02 -8.47
C ALA A 162 3.41 32.35 -9.05
N ALA A 163 2.99 33.60 -8.83
CA ALA A 163 1.81 34.18 -9.45
C ALA A 163 2.12 35.61 -9.91
N ASN A 164 1.61 35.99 -11.09
CA ASN A 164 1.81 37.30 -11.68
C ASN A 164 0.46 37.86 -12.13
N SER A 165 0.21 39.14 -11.84
CA SER A 165 -1.04 39.82 -12.20
C SER A 165 -1.09 40.23 -13.67
N GLY A 166 0.04 40.21 -14.37
CA GLY A 166 0.22 40.90 -15.63
C GLY A 166 0.17 42.42 -15.45
N SER A 167 0.16 43.14 -16.57
CA SER A 167 -0.14 44.58 -16.58
C SER A 167 -1.61 44.80 -16.90
N GLY A 168 -2.26 45.68 -16.14
CA GLY A 168 -3.60 46.14 -16.45
C GLY A 168 -3.61 46.93 -17.77
N ALA A 169 -4.68 46.78 -18.55
CA ALA A 169 -4.83 47.55 -19.78
C ALA A 169 -4.94 49.06 -19.47
N ALA A 170 -4.13 49.88 -20.16
CA ALA A 170 -4.27 51.33 -20.10
C ALA A 170 -5.58 51.74 -20.80
N TYR A 171 -6.42 52.53 -20.12
CA TYR A 171 -7.68 53.01 -20.66
C TYR A 171 -7.75 54.53 -20.67
N ALA A 172 -8.36 55.10 -21.70
CA ALA A 172 -8.59 56.55 -21.79
C ALA A 172 -9.96 56.91 -21.23
N VAL A 173 -10.01 57.79 -20.22
CA VAL A 173 -11.25 58.29 -19.62
C VAL A 173 -11.58 59.65 -20.23
N LEU A 174 -12.77 59.79 -20.81
CA LEU A 174 -13.30 61.08 -21.28
C LEU A 174 -13.96 61.82 -20.11
N SER A 175 -13.49 63.03 -19.81
CA SER A 175 -14.16 63.95 -18.89
C SER A 175 -15.36 64.60 -19.57
N ALA A 176 -16.32 65.08 -18.79
CA ALA A 176 -17.47 65.84 -19.29
C ALA A 176 -17.08 67.12 -20.08
N ALA A 177 -15.81 67.55 -20.01
CA ALA A 177 -15.26 68.67 -20.75
C ALA A 177 -14.43 68.26 -21.98
N GLY A 178 -14.50 67.00 -22.42
CA GLY A 178 -13.79 66.52 -23.61
C GLY A 178 -12.29 66.24 -23.41
N SER A 179 -11.78 66.28 -22.17
CA SER A 179 -10.39 65.90 -21.87
C SER A 179 -10.28 64.39 -21.73
N THR A 180 -9.29 63.77 -22.39
CA THR A 180 -8.95 62.35 -22.23
C THR A 180 -7.84 62.18 -21.20
N TYR A 181 -8.06 61.35 -20.17
CA TYR A 181 -7.02 60.93 -19.25
C TYR A 181 -6.58 59.51 -19.59
N ALA A 182 -5.29 59.29 -19.85
CA ALA A 182 -4.76 57.93 -19.97
C ALA A 182 -4.51 57.36 -18.58
N SER A 183 -5.05 56.17 -18.31
CA SER A 183 -4.67 55.40 -17.12
C SER A 183 -3.30 54.76 -17.30
N SER A 184 -2.51 54.74 -16.23
CA SER A 184 -1.22 54.05 -16.19
C SER A 184 -1.42 52.54 -16.03
N ALA A 185 -0.73 51.77 -16.87
CA ALA A 185 -0.53 50.35 -16.63
C ALA A 185 0.05 50.14 -15.22
N HIS A 186 -0.43 49.12 -14.53
CA HIS A 186 0.01 48.76 -13.18
C HIS A 186 -0.13 47.26 -12.94
N THR A 187 0.52 46.80 -11.88
CA THR A 187 0.49 45.41 -11.40
C THR A 187 -0.15 45.34 -10.01
N HIS A 188 -0.53 44.13 -9.62
CA HIS A 188 -1.03 43.79 -8.28
C HIS A 188 -0.20 42.66 -7.66
N GLU A 189 -0.25 42.59 -6.34
CA GLU A 189 0.02 41.35 -5.63
C GLU A 189 -1.12 40.35 -5.91
N VAL A 190 -0.77 39.09 -6.15
CA VAL A 190 -1.74 38.03 -6.46
C VAL A 190 -1.86 37.10 -5.27
N SER A 191 -3.07 36.97 -4.73
CA SER A 191 -3.42 35.88 -3.82
C SER A 191 -4.13 34.80 -4.60
N VAL A 192 -3.63 33.56 -4.54
CA VAL A 192 -4.22 32.40 -5.21
C VAL A 192 -4.67 31.40 -4.16
N THR A 193 -5.83 30.77 -4.39
CA THR A 193 -6.27 29.61 -3.66
C THR A 193 -6.59 28.48 -4.63
N THR A 194 -6.06 27.30 -4.34
CA THR A 194 -6.37 26.05 -5.03
C THR A 194 -7.13 25.15 -4.07
N THR A 195 -8.24 24.55 -4.50
CA THR A 195 -8.99 23.64 -3.62
C THR A 195 -8.59 22.19 -3.83
N SER A 196 -8.88 21.34 -2.84
CA SER A 196 -8.71 19.90 -3.00
C SER A 196 -9.65 19.37 -4.08
N ALA A 197 -9.21 18.34 -4.78
CA ALA A 197 -10.00 17.62 -5.77
C ALA A 197 -10.07 16.14 -5.40
N ASN A 198 -11.13 15.47 -5.84
CA ASN A 198 -11.30 14.04 -5.67
C ASN A 198 -10.24 13.30 -6.52
N ASN A 199 -9.54 12.33 -5.92
CA ASN A 199 -8.53 11.53 -6.60
C ASN A 199 -9.02 10.11 -6.92
N LEU A 200 -10.32 9.83 -6.82
CA LEU A 200 -10.91 8.49 -7.00
C LEU A 200 -10.64 7.93 -8.41
N PRO A 201 -9.79 6.89 -8.55
CA PRO A 201 -9.56 6.26 -9.84
C PRO A 201 -10.72 5.33 -10.24
N PRO A 202 -10.84 4.94 -11.51
CA PRO A 202 -11.86 3.99 -11.95
C PRO A 202 -11.76 2.67 -11.21
N TYR A 203 -12.90 2.11 -10.79
CA TYR A 203 -12.92 0.95 -9.91
C TYR A 203 -14.08 -0.01 -10.16
N TYR A 204 -13.88 -1.25 -9.72
CA TYR A 204 -14.90 -2.27 -9.59
C TYR A 204 -14.98 -2.77 -8.14
N ASN A 205 -16.17 -2.73 -7.56
CA ASN A 205 -16.42 -3.16 -6.19
C ASN A 205 -16.67 -4.68 -6.11
N LEU A 206 -15.87 -5.36 -5.30
CA LEU A 206 -16.05 -6.77 -4.93
C LEU A 206 -16.03 -6.92 -3.41
N THR A 207 -16.79 -7.88 -2.89
CA THR A 207 -16.69 -8.24 -1.48
C THR A 207 -15.50 -9.16 -1.28
N LEU A 208 -14.66 -8.85 -0.29
CA LEU A 208 -13.59 -9.73 0.13
C LEU A 208 -14.13 -10.76 1.12
N ILE A 209 -13.84 -12.02 0.85
CA ILE A 209 -14.17 -13.15 1.72
C ILE A 209 -12.88 -13.84 2.15
N LYS A 210 -12.80 -14.18 3.43
CA LYS A 210 -11.67 -14.87 4.05
C LYS A 210 -12.10 -16.26 4.49
N TYR A 211 -11.29 -17.26 4.19
CA TYR A 211 -11.51 -18.61 4.68
C TYR A 211 -11.36 -18.66 6.21
N THR A 212 -12.26 -19.37 6.89
CA THR A 212 -12.32 -19.48 8.36
C THR A 212 -12.12 -20.91 8.85
N GLY A 213 -11.81 -21.85 7.96
CA GLY A 213 -11.51 -23.23 8.36
C GLY A 213 -10.10 -23.38 8.93
N ALA A 214 -9.90 -24.45 9.69
CA ALA A 214 -8.60 -24.81 10.24
C ALA A 214 -7.55 -25.01 9.12
N GLY A 215 -6.31 -24.60 9.37
CA GLY A 215 -5.21 -24.68 8.39
C GLY A 215 -5.21 -23.57 7.35
N GLY A 216 -6.17 -22.64 7.38
CA GLY A 216 -6.07 -21.36 6.66
C GLY A 216 -6.34 -21.38 5.16
N TYR A 217 -6.22 -22.55 4.52
CA TYR A 217 -6.51 -22.72 3.09
C TYR A 217 -7.49 -23.88 2.88
N PRO A 218 -8.54 -23.70 2.06
CA PRO A 218 -9.45 -24.79 1.74
C PRO A 218 -8.80 -25.80 0.78
N THR A 219 -9.29 -27.03 0.75
CA THR A 219 -8.97 -28.00 -0.31
C THR A 219 -9.92 -27.89 -1.51
N THR A 220 -11.10 -27.31 -1.30
CA THR A 220 -12.15 -27.08 -2.32
C THR A 220 -12.63 -25.63 -2.23
N LEU A 221 -12.60 -24.94 -3.35
CA LEU A 221 -13.16 -23.60 -3.54
C LEU A 221 -14.64 -23.71 -3.91
N PRO A 222 -15.51 -22.89 -3.30
CA PRO A 222 -16.93 -22.91 -3.62
C PRO A 222 -17.22 -22.17 -4.94
N ALA A 223 -18.25 -22.60 -5.67
CA ALA A 223 -18.71 -21.96 -6.89
C ALA A 223 -18.98 -20.45 -6.67
N GLY A 224 -18.66 -19.64 -7.67
CA GLY A 224 -18.88 -18.19 -7.65
C GLY A 224 -17.74 -17.36 -7.06
N VAL A 225 -16.72 -17.98 -6.44
CA VAL A 225 -15.54 -17.21 -6.00
C VAL A 225 -14.79 -16.62 -7.18
N ILE A 226 -14.23 -15.44 -6.95
CA ILE A 226 -13.41 -14.72 -7.91
C ILE A 226 -11.97 -14.68 -7.40
N ALA A 227 -11.02 -15.00 -8.28
CA ALA A 227 -9.60 -15.03 -7.99
C ALA A 227 -8.80 -14.41 -9.13
N PHE A 228 -7.51 -14.17 -8.89
CA PHE A 228 -6.59 -13.64 -9.89
C PHE A 228 -5.81 -14.76 -10.59
N PHE A 229 -5.37 -14.51 -11.81
CA PHE A 229 -4.54 -15.40 -12.63
C PHE A 229 -3.47 -14.60 -13.38
N ASN A 230 -2.35 -15.25 -13.69
CA ASN A 230 -1.20 -14.64 -14.39
C ASN A 230 -0.99 -15.11 -15.83
N ASP A 231 -1.85 -15.96 -16.37
CA ASP A 231 -1.75 -16.44 -17.76
C ASP A 231 -3.13 -16.57 -18.43
N THR A 232 -3.88 -17.62 -18.09
CA THR A 232 -5.25 -17.84 -18.58
C THR A 232 -6.14 -18.35 -17.44
N VAL A 233 -7.45 -18.14 -17.55
CA VAL A 233 -8.39 -18.78 -16.62
C VAL A 233 -8.47 -20.28 -16.92
N PRO A 234 -8.30 -21.16 -15.93
CA PRO A 234 -8.27 -22.61 -16.16
C PRO A 234 -9.67 -23.16 -16.42
N SER A 235 -9.74 -24.42 -16.88
CA SER A 235 -11.02 -25.13 -17.06
C SER A 235 -11.84 -25.12 -15.76
N GLY A 236 -13.15 -24.91 -15.88
CA GLY A 236 -14.05 -24.73 -14.74
C GLY A 236 -14.14 -23.29 -14.24
N TRP A 237 -13.34 -22.36 -14.79
CA TRP A 237 -13.42 -20.94 -14.53
C TRP A 237 -13.83 -20.17 -15.78
N THR A 238 -14.52 -19.05 -15.58
CA THR A 238 -14.89 -18.11 -16.64
C THR A 238 -14.21 -16.78 -16.36
N GLN A 239 -13.65 -16.12 -17.38
CA GLN A 239 -13.05 -14.79 -17.20
C GLN A 239 -14.10 -13.79 -16.71
N TYR A 240 -13.76 -13.04 -15.66
CA TYR A 240 -14.62 -12.04 -15.06
C TYR A 240 -14.38 -10.66 -15.70
N ALA A 241 -14.77 -10.53 -16.97
CA ALA A 241 -14.47 -9.36 -17.81
C ALA A 241 -15.14 -8.05 -17.34
N ALA A 242 -16.12 -8.13 -16.43
CA ALA A 242 -16.79 -6.94 -15.89
C ALA A 242 -15.84 -6.00 -15.13
N ALA A 243 -14.71 -6.51 -14.63
CA ALA A 243 -13.69 -5.75 -13.92
C ALA A 243 -12.52 -5.28 -14.82
N ASP A 244 -12.56 -5.56 -16.13
CA ASP A 244 -11.45 -5.23 -17.02
C ASP A 244 -11.25 -3.70 -17.13
N ASN A 245 -9.98 -3.27 -17.08
CA ASN A 245 -9.55 -1.88 -17.06
C ASN A 245 -9.99 -1.07 -15.83
N LEU A 246 -10.42 -1.74 -14.75
CA LEU A 246 -10.84 -1.12 -13.51
C LEU A 246 -9.98 -1.61 -12.34
N LEU A 247 -9.66 -0.71 -11.40
CA LEU A 247 -8.98 -1.11 -10.17
C LEU A 247 -9.93 -1.86 -9.25
N ILE A 248 -9.43 -2.88 -8.56
CA ILE A 248 -10.26 -3.65 -7.63
C ILE A 248 -10.36 -2.91 -6.30
N ARG A 249 -11.61 -2.69 -5.87
CA ARG A 249 -11.94 -2.00 -4.62
C ARG A 249 -12.80 -2.92 -3.75
N ALA A 250 -12.37 -3.08 -2.50
CA ALA A 250 -13.12 -3.84 -1.51
C ALA A 250 -14.40 -3.11 -1.13
N ALA A 251 -15.52 -3.82 -1.07
CA ALA A 251 -16.82 -3.23 -0.74
C ALA A 251 -17.70 -4.16 0.08
N ALA A 252 -18.58 -3.56 0.88
CA ALA A 252 -19.59 -4.30 1.64
C ALA A 252 -20.65 -4.96 0.74
N ALA A 253 -20.98 -4.31 -0.38
CA ALA A 253 -21.86 -4.85 -1.40
C ALA A 253 -21.10 -4.90 -2.74
N PRO A 254 -21.10 -6.05 -3.43
CA PRO A 254 -20.49 -6.18 -4.75
C PRO A 254 -21.33 -5.48 -5.83
N ASN A 255 -20.76 -5.34 -7.03
CA ASN A 255 -21.45 -4.90 -8.28
C ASN A 255 -21.59 -3.39 -8.50
N GLY A 256 -20.75 -2.58 -7.85
CA GLY A 256 -20.58 -1.17 -8.19
C GLY A 256 -19.35 -0.95 -9.07
N ALA A 257 -19.54 -0.67 -10.35
CA ALA A 257 -18.48 -0.17 -11.22
C ALA A 257 -18.58 1.36 -11.33
N SER A 258 -17.45 2.05 -11.22
CA SER A 258 -17.34 3.44 -11.64
C SER A 258 -16.24 3.54 -12.67
N SER A 259 -16.63 3.69 -13.94
CA SER A 259 -15.73 4.12 -15.01
C SER A 259 -15.47 5.63 -14.96
N ALA A 260 -16.27 6.39 -14.22
CA ALA A 260 -16.04 7.80 -13.95
C ALA A 260 -14.83 7.95 -13.01
N GLY A 261 -13.83 8.71 -13.46
CA GLY A 261 -12.58 8.95 -12.75
C GLY A 261 -11.36 8.80 -13.66
N GLY A 262 -10.17 8.84 -13.08
CA GLY A 262 -8.91 8.58 -13.79
C GLY A 262 -8.24 9.81 -14.39
N THR A 263 -8.96 10.92 -14.51
CA THR A 263 -8.39 12.28 -14.55
C THR A 263 -9.15 13.21 -13.62
N HIS A 264 -8.51 14.31 -13.22
CA HIS A 264 -9.16 15.42 -12.54
C HIS A 264 -8.40 16.74 -12.78
N SER A 265 -9.06 17.84 -12.43
CA SER A 265 -8.52 19.20 -12.34
C SER A 265 -8.77 19.80 -10.95
N HIS A 266 -8.07 20.88 -10.62
CA HIS A 266 -8.26 21.62 -9.38
C HIS A 266 -8.88 22.98 -9.67
N PRO A 267 -9.95 23.37 -8.96
CA PRO A 267 -10.43 24.73 -9.00
C PRO A 267 -9.36 25.70 -8.50
N VAL A 268 -9.15 26.77 -9.27
CA VAL A 268 -8.20 27.85 -8.98
C VAL A 268 -8.96 29.16 -8.91
N ASN A 269 -8.84 29.82 -7.77
CA ASN A 269 -9.34 31.17 -7.56
C ASN A 269 -8.17 32.11 -7.30
N TYR A 270 -8.25 33.33 -7.80
CA TYR A 270 -7.26 34.34 -7.47
C TYR A 270 -7.92 35.70 -7.27
N THR A 271 -7.27 36.50 -6.43
CA THR A 271 -7.60 37.90 -6.19
C THR A 271 -6.37 38.73 -6.48
N LEU A 272 -6.55 39.79 -7.28
CA LEU A 272 -5.55 40.82 -7.49
C LEU A 272 -5.77 41.88 -6.40
N ASN A 273 -4.89 41.88 -5.40
CA ASN A 273 -5.00 42.75 -4.22
C ASN A 273 -4.52 44.17 -4.53
N ARG A 274 -4.61 45.09 -3.56
CA ARG A 274 -4.32 46.52 -3.73
C ARG A 274 -3.09 46.80 -4.61
N SER A 275 -3.30 47.68 -5.60
CA SER A 275 -2.23 48.21 -6.46
C SER A 275 -1.17 48.93 -5.63
N VAL A 276 0.10 48.69 -5.97
CA VAL A 276 1.23 49.50 -5.52
C VAL A 276 1.71 50.31 -6.72
N THR A 277 1.40 51.61 -6.68
CA THR A 277 2.03 52.70 -7.44
C THR A 277 1.61 52.88 -8.90
N GLY A 278 0.99 54.02 -9.19
CA GLY A 278 0.81 54.58 -10.54
C GLY A 278 0.07 55.92 -10.46
N ALA A 279 0.77 57.05 -10.59
CA ALA A 279 0.11 58.35 -10.58
C ALA A 279 -0.61 58.62 -11.91
N ILE A 280 -1.85 59.11 -11.87
CA ILE A 280 -2.49 59.69 -13.05
C ILE A 280 -1.91 61.10 -13.21
N ALA A 281 -1.10 61.33 -14.26
CA ALA A 281 -0.64 62.67 -14.60
C ALA A 281 -1.71 63.37 -15.45
N PRO A 282 -2.26 64.53 -15.03
CA PRO A 282 -3.17 65.29 -15.87
C PRO A 282 -2.43 65.84 -17.10
N SER A 283 -3.01 65.69 -18.28
CA SER A 283 -2.53 66.42 -19.46
C SER A 283 -2.93 67.88 -19.34
N GLY A 284 -1.96 68.74 -19.04
CA GLY A 284 -2.12 70.20 -19.09
C GLY A 284 -2.65 70.83 -17.81
N THR A 285 -1.73 71.52 -17.11
CA THR A 285 -1.94 72.58 -16.12
C THR A 285 -2.55 72.25 -14.73
N SER A 286 -1.74 72.57 -13.72
CA SER A 286 -2.04 72.76 -12.27
C SER A 286 -2.68 71.59 -11.50
N THR A 287 -1.83 70.90 -10.75
CA THR A 287 -2.07 70.35 -9.40
C THR A 287 -3.51 69.89 -9.11
N SER A 288 -3.85 68.69 -9.55
CA SER A 288 -4.91 67.90 -8.95
C SER A 288 -4.51 66.43 -9.01
N ASN A 289 -3.86 65.98 -7.93
CA ASN A 289 -3.63 64.56 -7.72
C ASN A 289 -4.98 63.92 -7.41
N THR A 290 -5.53 63.16 -8.35
CA THR A 290 -6.60 62.21 -8.03
C THR A 290 -5.98 61.09 -7.20
N LEU A 291 -6.41 60.97 -5.94
CA LEU A 291 -5.99 59.88 -5.08
C LEU A 291 -6.38 58.55 -5.71
N LEU A 292 -5.39 57.66 -5.78
CA LEU A 292 -5.51 56.29 -6.25
C LEU A 292 -6.64 55.59 -5.48
N LEU A 293 -7.72 55.23 -6.17
CA LEU A 293 -8.76 54.43 -5.55
C LEU A 293 -8.28 52.97 -5.47
N SER A 294 -8.02 52.54 -4.24
CA SER A 294 -7.85 51.14 -3.90
C SER A 294 -9.02 50.33 -4.46
N HIS A 295 -8.74 49.39 -5.36
CA HIS A 295 -9.70 48.42 -5.88
C HIS A 295 -9.03 47.04 -5.95
N THR A 296 -9.86 46.01 -6.15
CA THR A 296 -9.44 44.63 -6.32
C THR A 296 -10.04 44.03 -7.59
N HIS A 297 -9.45 42.94 -8.06
CA HIS A 297 -10.02 42.09 -9.11
C HIS A 297 -10.11 40.66 -8.62
N THR A 298 -10.98 39.86 -9.24
CA THR A 298 -11.08 38.41 -9.05
C THR A 298 -10.90 37.69 -10.40
N ASN A 299 -10.86 36.36 -10.40
CA ASN A 299 -10.87 35.56 -11.64
C ASN A 299 -12.17 35.77 -12.45
N SER A 300 -12.07 35.92 -13.77
CA SER A 300 -13.22 36.03 -14.69
C SER A 300 -13.37 34.81 -15.60
N THR A 301 -12.28 34.15 -15.97
CA THR A 301 -12.21 32.95 -16.81
C THR A 301 -11.16 32.00 -16.26
N ASP A 302 -11.18 30.74 -16.70
CA ASP A 302 -10.16 29.73 -16.40
C ASP A 302 -9.99 29.47 -14.90
N THR A 303 -11.05 28.92 -14.33
CA THR A 303 -11.17 28.68 -12.89
C THR A 303 -10.69 27.29 -12.46
N ALA A 304 -9.98 26.57 -13.34
CA ALA A 304 -9.47 25.23 -13.05
C ALA A 304 -8.19 24.95 -13.83
N THR A 305 -7.32 24.12 -13.24
CA THR A 305 -6.14 23.58 -13.93
C THR A 305 -6.54 22.65 -15.08
N ASN A 306 -5.58 22.22 -15.90
CA ASN A 306 -5.85 21.20 -16.91
C ASN A 306 -6.22 19.85 -16.27
N GLU A 307 -6.89 18.99 -17.03
CA GLU A 307 -7.12 17.61 -16.60
C GLU A 307 -5.81 16.81 -16.62
N THR A 308 -5.58 16.04 -15.57
CA THR A 308 -4.39 15.19 -15.38
C THR A 308 -4.79 13.85 -14.82
N THR A 309 -4.07 12.78 -15.16
CA THR A 309 -4.44 11.45 -14.67
C THR A 309 -4.26 11.28 -13.16
N SER A 310 -5.20 10.58 -12.53
CA SER A 310 -5.16 10.17 -11.12
C SER A 310 -4.97 8.66 -10.93
N VAL A 311 -4.63 7.94 -12.00
CA VAL A 311 -4.49 6.47 -11.95
C VAL A 311 -3.18 6.11 -11.21
N PRO A 312 -3.25 5.48 -10.01
CA PRO A 312 -2.09 5.15 -9.21
C PRO A 312 -1.27 4.01 -9.86
N PRO A 313 -0.05 3.71 -9.37
CA PRO A 313 0.77 2.64 -9.94
C PRO A 313 0.08 1.28 -9.80
N TYR A 314 -0.22 0.62 -10.91
CA TYR A 314 -0.96 -0.64 -10.90
C TYR A 314 -0.26 -1.72 -11.71
N LYS A 315 -0.70 -2.95 -11.50
CA LYS A 315 -0.39 -4.10 -12.34
C LYS A 315 -1.67 -4.82 -12.75
N THR A 316 -1.75 -5.22 -14.02
CA THR A 316 -2.92 -5.95 -14.53
C THR A 316 -2.86 -7.43 -14.19
N LEU A 317 -3.98 -7.97 -13.70
CA LEU A 317 -4.22 -9.39 -13.46
C LEU A 317 -5.49 -9.82 -14.18
N ILE A 318 -5.56 -11.09 -14.56
CA ILE A 318 -6.78 -11.67 -15.12
C ILE A 318 -7.65 -12.12 -13.95
N LEU A 319 -8.93 -11.73 -13.94
CA LEU A 319 -9.89 -12.22 -12.95
C LEU A 319 -10.66 -13.40 -13.55
N GLY A 320 -10.79 -14.47 -12.79
CA GLY A 320 -11.65 -15.60 -13.13
C GLY A 320 -12.69 -15.82 -12.05
N LYS A 321 -13.90 -16.22 -12.45
CA LYS A 321 -14.99 -16.68 -11.58
C LYS A 321 -15.16 -18.19 -11.71
N LEU A 322 -15.22 -18.90 -10.59
CA LEU A 322 -15.38 -20.34 -10.57
C LEU A 322 -16.82 -20.77 -10.88
N ASN A 323 -17.01 -21.72 -11.80
CA ASN A 323 -18.34 -22.12 -12.27
C ASN A 323 -19.03 -23.16 -11.37
N ALA A 324 -18.26 -24.01 -10.70
CA ALA A 324 -18.72 -25.07 -9.81
C ALA A 324 -17.65 -25.37 -8.76
N ASP A 325 -18.02 -25.93 -7.61
CA ASP A 325 -17.07 -26.30 -6.55
C ASP A 325 -15.91 -27.13 -7.11
N ALA A 326 -14.67 -26.72 -6.83
CA ALA A 326 -13.49 -27.34 -7.42
C ALA A 326 -12.26 -27.19 -6.53
N ALA A 327 -11.25 -28.05 -6.71
CA ALA A 327 -9.94 -27.88 -6.08
C ALA A 327 -9.22 -26.62 -6.57
N LEU A 328 -8.19 -26.19 -5.85
CA LEU A 328 -7.37 -25.04 -6.24
C LEU A 328 -6.61 -25.35 -7.54
N PRO A 329 -6.77 -24.56 -8.61
CA PRO A 329 -5.99 -24.76 -9.82
C PRO A 329 -4.62 -24.11 -9.71
N THR A 330 -3.61 -24.71 -10.35
CA THR A 330 -2.29 -24.09 -10.54
C THR A 330 -2.43 -22.74 -11.25
N GLY A 331 -1.65 -21.75 -10.80
CA GLY A 331 -1.67 -20.39 -11.35
C GLY A 331 -2.72 -19.48 -10.71
N LEU A 332 -3.55 -19.98 -9.80
CA LEU A 332 -4.42 -19.13 -8.98
C LEU A 332 -3.55 -18.23 -8.10
N ILE A 333 -3.80 -16.92 -8.15
CA ILE A 333 -3.21 -15.93 -7.25
C ILE A 333 -4.24 -15.59 -6.18
N GLY A 334 -3.90 -15.96 -4.94
CA GLY A 334 -4.68 -15.68 -3.74
C GLY A 334 -4.20 -14.43 -3.02
N MET A 335 -5.06 -13.85 -2.20
CA MET A 335 -4.70 -12.82 -1.23
C MET A 335 -4.57 -13.43 0.17
N PHE A 336 -3.72 -12.88 1.03
CA PHE A 336 -3.46 -13.44 2.36
C PHE A 336 -3.29 -12.35 3.42
N ASN A 337 -3.68 -12.69 4.66
CA ASN A 337 -3.49 -11.88 5.87
C ASN A 337 -2.13 -12.09 6.56
N SER A 338 -1.35 -13.05 6.09
CA SER A 338 0.01 -13.35 6.52
C SER A 338 0.75 -14.04 5.37
N THR A 339 2.06 -14.19 5.43
CA THR A 339 2.83 -14.85 4.37
C THR A 339 2.41 -16.33 4.29
N PRO A 340 1.93 -16.81 3.13
CA PRO A 340 1.55 -18.21 2.99
C PRO A 340 2.78 -19.10 2.76
N GLU A 341 2.62 -20.37 3.11
CA GLU A 341 3.67 -21.40 3.03
C GLU A 341 3.24 -22.57 2.12
N GLY A 342 4.10 -23.58 1.99
CA GLY A 342 3.83 -24.80 1.24
C GLY A 342 3.73 -24.58 -0.26
N TYR A 343 2.53 -24.80 -0.81
CA TYR A 343 2.23 -24.71 -2.24
C TYR A 343 2.07 -23.28 -2.76
N TRP A 344 2.22 -22.28 -1.89
CA TRP A 344 2.05 -20.87 -2.22
C TRP A 344 3.38 -20.15 -2.32
N ILE A 345 3.58 -19.42 -3.41
CA ILE A 345 4.80 -18.64 -3.64
C ILE A 345 4.44 -17.17 -3.71
N THR A 346 4.99 -16.38 -2.79
CA THR A 346 4.67 -14.95 -2.64
C THR A 346 5.20 -14.15 -3.84
N VAL A 347 4.35 -13.26 -4.39
CA VAL A 347 4.67 -12.38 -5.54
C VAL A 347 4.54 -10.89 -5.22
N SER A 348 4.15 -10.55 -3.99
CA SER A 348 4.12 -9.19 -3.48
C SER A 348 5.23 -8.91 -2.44
N GLY A 349 6.23 -9.79 -2.35
CA GLY A 349 7.41 -9.59 -1.51
C GLY A 349 8.28 -8.42 -1.97
N VAL A 350 9.17 -7.92 -1.11
CA VAL A 350 10.07 -6.81 -1.49
C VAL A 350 10.92 -7.20 -2.70
N GLY A 351 10.86 -6.41 -3.76
CA GLY A 351 11.57 -6.67 -5.03
C GLY A 351 10.78 -7.49 -6.05
N GLU A 352 9.62 -8.03 -5.67
CA GLU A 352 8.76 -8.81 -6.56
C GLU A 352 7.89 -7.94 -7.46
N ALA A 353 7.39 -8.53 -8.54
CA ALA A 353 6.70 -7.80 -9.61
C ALA A 353 5.38 -7.14 -9.19
N MET A 354 4.70 -7.63 -8.14
CA MET A 354 3.48 -7.03 -7.60
C MET A 354 3.75 -6.06 -6.45
N TYR A 355 4.99 -5.95 -5.97
CA TYR A 355 5.28 -5.15 -4.79
C TYR A 355 4.92 -3.67 -4.99
N GLN A 356 4.12 -3.14 -4.07
CA GLN A 356 3.66 -1.76 -4.07
C GLN A 356 2.92 -1.38 -5.36
N LYS A 357 1.97 -2.22 -5.76
CA LYS A 357 1.10 -2.00 -6.92
C LYS A 357 -0.36 -2.21 -6.55
N PHE A 358 -1.20 -1.33 -7.07
CA PHE A 358 -2.64 -1.55 -7.10
C PHE A 358 -3.00 -2.64 -8.11
N ILE A 359 -4.12 -3.32 -7.89
CA ILE A 359 -4.58 -4.41 -8.76
C ILE A 359 -5.62 -3.86 -9.74
N MET A 360 -5.37 -4.04 -11.05
CA MET A 360 -6.32 -3.73 -12.11
C MET A 360 -6.76 -5.02 -12.82
N GLY A 361 -8.06 -5.18 -13.06
CA GLY A 361 -8.58 -6.27 -13.89
C GLY A 361 -8.23 -6.06 -15.37
N SER A 362 -8.04 -7.15 -16.11
CA SER A 362 -7.64 -7.12 -17.51
C SER A 362 -7.87 -8.49 -18.17
N ASP A 363 -7.94 -8.50 -19.50
CA ASP A 363 -7.88 -9.70 -20.32
C ASP A 363 -6.46 -10.26 -20.51
N ALA A 364 -5.45 -9.49 -20.08
CA ALA A 364 -4.04 -9.88 -20.11
C ALA A 364 -3.30 -9.53 -18.81
N TYR A 365 -2.40 -10.41 -18.39
CA TYR A 365 -1.49 -10.20 -17.26
C TYR A 365 -0.31 -9.30 -17.63
N GLY A 366 0.16 -8.49 -16.67
CA GLY A 366 1.55 -8.03 -16.65
C GLY A 366 1.80 -6.59 -17.07
N ASN A 367 0.80 -5.82 -17.48
CA ASN A 367 0.97 -4.40 -17.74
C ASN A 367 1.16 -3.62 -16.44
N THR A 368 2.25 -2.86 -16.34
CA THR A 368 2.49 -1.91 -15.24
C THR A 368 2.42 -0.48 -15.77
N LYS A 369 1.52 0.33 -15.23
CA LYS A 369 1.35 1.76 -15.59
C LYS A 369 0.91 2.58 -14.35
N GLY A 370 0.62 3.85 -14.56
CA GLY A 370 0.23 4.80 -13.52
C GLY A 370 1.43 5.41 -12.79
N ALA A 371 1.16 6.44 -11.98
CA ALA A 371 2.15 7.14 -11.17
C ALA A 371 1.53 7.40 -9.79
N PRO A 372 2.33 7.52 -8.72
CA PRO A 372 1.80 7.88 -7.40
C PRO A 372 1.52 9.39 -7.29
N THR A 373 2.12 10.18 -8.17
CA THR A 373 2.06 11.64 -8.15
C THR A 373 1.87 12.21 -9.55
N HIS A 374 1.26 13.38 -9.65
CA HIS A 374 1.21 14.18 -10.89
C HIS A 374 1.36 15.67 -10.58
N ASN A 375 1.53 16.48 -11.61
CA ASN A 375 1.48 17.94 -11.54
C ASN A 375 0.51 18.49 -12.60
N HIS A 376 0.21 19.77 -12.50
CA HIS A 376 -0.57 20.51 -13.48
C HIS A 376 0.33 21.42 -14.31
N ALA A 377 -0.10 21.71 -15.54
CA ALA A 377 0.57 22.70 -16.37
C ALA A 377 0.36 24.11 -15.80
N ASP A 378 1.28 25.01 -16.15
CA ASP A 378 1.17 26.43 -15.82
C ASP A 378 -0.11 27.01 -16.43
N MET A 379 -0.81 27.84 -15.64
CA MET A 379 -1.96 28.60 -16.12
C MET A 379 -1.48 29.98 -16.56
N THR A 380 -1.53 30.29 -17.85
CA THR A 380 -1.04 31.55 -18.41
C THR A 380 -2.12 32.25 -19.22
N GLY A 381 -2.10 33.59 -19.27
CA GLY A 381 -3.05 34.36 -20.07
C GLY A 381 -4.46 34.45 -19.45
N MET A 382 -4.58 34.19 -18.15
CA MET A 382 -5.86 34.28 -17.44
C MET A 382 -6.34 35.73 -17.38
N LYS A 383 -7.68 35.90 -17.35
CA LYS A 383 -8.33 37.21 -17.31
C LYS A 383 -9.03 37.48 -15.98
N SER A 384 -8.80 38.68 -15.44
CA SER A 384 -9.48 39.16 -14.23
C SER A 384 -10.85 39.77 -14.55
N THR A 385 -11.71 39.86 -13.54
CA THR A 385 -12.94 40.65 -13.58
C THR A 385 -12.61 42.14 -13.69
N ALA A 386 -13.59 42.91 -14.17
CA ALA A 386 -13.49 44.36 -14.16
C ALA A 386 -13.41 44.88 -12.72
N ALA A 387 -12.57 45.89 -12.49
CA ALA A 387 -12.41 46.50 -11.17
C ALA A 387 -13.76 46.91 -10.55
N ALA A 388 -13.97 46.57 -9.28
CA ALA A 388 -15.07 47.10 -8.48
C ALA A 388 -14.57 48.31 -7.68
N GLY A 389 -14.80 49.54 -8.19
CA GLY A 389 -14.43 50.76 -7.46
C GLY A 389 -15.11 52.02 -8.00
N THR A 390 -15.59 52.88 -7.10
CA THR A 390 -16.18 54.18 -7.46
C THR A 390 -15.13 55.28 -7.27
N ALA A 391 -14.64 55.88 -8.36
CA ALA A 391 -13.73 57.03 -8.25
C ALA A 391 -14.50 58.24 -7.69
N THR A 392 -14.04 58.82 -6.58
CA THR A 392 -14.56 60.11 -6.09
C THR A 392 -13.71 61.24 -6.65
N SER A 393 -14.30 62.10 -7.48
CA SER A 393 -13.63 63.34 -7.88
C SER A 393 -13.72 64.35 -6.73
N THR A 394 -12.64 65.05 -6.42
CA THR A 394 -12.63 66.13 -5.41
C THR A 394 -13.26 67.43 -5.90
N LYS A 395 -13.76 67.47 -7.15
CA LYS A 395 -14.37 68.66 -7.74
C LYS A 395 -15.89 68.61 -7.57
N LYS A 396 -16.43 69.52 -6.76
CA LYS A 396 -17.86 69.72 -6.55
C LYS A 396 -18.57 69.94 -7.91
N GLY A 397 -19.35 68.96 -8.38
CA GLY A 397 -20.29 69.13 -9.49
C GLY A 397 -19.94 68.48 -10.84
N THR A 398 -18.87 67.69 -10.96
CA THR A 398 -18.60 66.92 -12.19
C THR A 398 -18.56 65.42 -11.91
N GLY A 399 -19.46 64.67 -12.56
CA GLY A 399 -19.54 63.22 -12.46
C GLY A 399 -18.18 62.59 -12.77
N ALA A 400 -17.73 61.69 -11.90
CA ALA A 400 -16.56 60.86 -12.16
C ALA A 400 -17.00 59.71 -13.08
N ALA A 401 -16.27 59.49 -14.17
CA ALA A 401 -16.44 58.29 -14.97
C ALA A 401 -15.89 57.08 -14.17
N ASN A 402 -16.61 55.96 -14.23
CA ASN A 402 -16.20 54.72 -13.61
C ASN A 402 -14.98 54.16 -14.36
N TYR A 403 -13.92 53.82 -13.62
CA TYR A 403 -12.67 53.31 -14.16
C TYR A 403 -12.71 51.78 -14.13
N LEU A 404 -13.30 51.19 -15.17
CA LEU A 404 -13.37 49.74 -15.35
C LEU A 404 -12.21 49.29 -16.26
N HIS A 405 -11.28 48.51 -15.72
CA HIS A 405 -10.28 47.77 -16.50
C HIS A 405 -10.16 46.33 -15.99
N THR A 406 -9.48 45.49 -16.78
CA THR A 406 -9.17 44.08 -16.49
C THR A 406 -7.69 43.81 -16.72
N HIS A 407 -7.16 42.76 -16.08
CA HIS A 407 -5.88 42.16 -16.42
C HIS A 407 -6.11 40.97 -17.35
N THR A 408 -5.32 40.85 -18.43
CA THR A 408 -5.49 39.78 -19.46
C THR A 408 -4.26 38.88 -19.59
N ALA A 409 -3.28 39.04 -18.71
CA ALA A 409 -2.02 38.30 -18.71
C ALA A 409 -1.68 37.79 -17.30
N VAL A 410 -2.70 37.42 -16.52
CA VAL A 410 -2.50 36.80 -15.20
C VAL A 410 -1.91 35.40 -15.42
N SER A 411 -0.92 35.02 -14.62
CA SER A 411 -0.31 33.69 -14.68
C SER A 411 -0.06 33.10 -13.30
N ILE A 412 -0.20 31.78 -13.18
CA ILE A 412 0.13 30.98 -11.99
C ILE A 412 1.00 29.83 -12.49
N THR A 413 2.21 29.72 -11.95
CA THR A 413 3.25 28.84 -12.51
C THR A 413 3.91 27.97 -11.44
N GLY A 414 4.45 26.84 -11.90
CA GLY A 414 5.18 25.86 -11.12
C GLY A 414 4.29 25.17 -10.09
N PHE A 415 3.20 24.56 -10.55
CA PHE A 415 2.39 23.68 -9.71
C PHE A 415 3.22 22.50 -9.19
N SER A 416 3.16 22.24 -7.89
CA SER A 416 3.90 21.16 -7.27
C SER A 416 3.42 19.80 -7.74
N SER A 417 4.29 18.78 -7.66
CA SER A 417 3.82 17.40 -7.73
C SER A 417 2.98 17.07 -6.49
N GLY A 418 1.80 16.50 -6.68
CA GLY A 418 0.89 16.07 -5.61
C GLY A 418 0.73 14.56 -5.62
N ASP A 419 0.78 13.93 -4.44
CA ASP A 419 0.46 12.51 -4.26
C ASP A 419 -1.05 12.30 -4.36
N HIS A 420 -1.46 11.39 -5.24
CA HIS A 420 -2.85 11.05 -5.48
C HIS A 420 -3.14 9.56 -5.18
N THR A 421 -2.29 8.91 -4.39
CA THR A 421 -2.49 7.54 -3.93
C THR A 421 -3.84 7.42 -3.20
N PRO A 422 -4.79 6.61 -3.71
CA PRO A 422 -6.10 6.47 -3.09
C PRO A 422 -6.02 5.66 -1.79
N LEU A 423 -7.06 5.75 -0.96
CA LEU A 423 -7.18 4.90 0.23
C LEU A 423 -7.11 3.41 -0.14
N TYR A 424 -6.21 2.68 0.52
CA TYR A 424 -5.95 1.28 0.17
C TYR A 424 -5.93 0.34 1.38
N SER A 425 -6.01 -0.96 1.09
CA SER A 425 -5.77 -2.07 2.00
C SER A 425 -4.63 -2.91 1.46
N GLY A 426 -3.62 -3.17 2.29
CA GLY A 426 -2.47 -3.99 1.96
C GLY A 426 -2.82 -5.46 2.04
N VAL A 427 -2.56 -6.22 0.97
CA VAL A 427 -2.72 -7.68 0.94
C VAL A 427 -1.45 -8.34 0.44
N ILE A 428 -1.14 -9.51 0.99
CA ILE A 428 -0.06 -10.35 0.47
C ILE A 428 -0.62 -11.18 -0.68
N LEU A 429 0.06 -11.17 -1.83
CA LEU A 429 -0.30 -12.00 -2.99
C LEU A 429 0.66 -13.16 -3.11
N ALA A 430 0.12 -14.35 -3.35
CA ALA A 430 0.91 -15.54 -3.68
C ALA A 430 0.21 -16.36 -4.76
N TYR A 431 0.99 -17.03 -5.61
CA TYR A 431 0.47 -17.97 -6.59
C TYR A 431 0.52 -19.40 -6.08
N TYR A 432 -0.52 -20.18 -6.41
CA TYR A 432 -0.63 -21.58 -6.05
C TYR A 432 0.06 -22.47 -7.08
N THR A 433 0.78 -23.46 -6.57
CA THR A 433 1.43 -24.53 -7.35
C THR A 433 0.89 -25.88 -6.92
N SER A 434 0.35 -26.69 -7.84
CA SER A 434 -0.11 -28.05 -7.51
C SER A 434 1.03 -29.03 -7.20
N ALA A 435 2.28 -28.59 -7.28
CA ALA A 435 3.46 -29.34 -6.93
C ALA A 435 4.28 -28.48 -5.97
N ALA A 436 4.78 -29.08 -4.88
CA ALA A 436 5.71 -28.39 -4.00
C ALA A 436 6.91 -27.92 -4.83
N PRO A 437 7.48 -26.73 -4.54
CA PRO A 437 8.68 -26.29 -5.24
C PRO A 437 9.77 -27.36 -5.10
N VAL A 438 10.10 -28.01 -6.22
CA VAL A 438 11.14 -29.05 -6.25
C VAL A 438 12.49 -28.34 -6.26
N ILE A 439 13.35 -28.66 -5.30
CA ILE A 439 14.76 -28.28 -5.36
C ILE A 439 15.45 -29.31 -6.26
N ASP A 440 15.73 -28.93 -7.50
CA ASP A 440 16.57 -29.73 -8.38
C ASP A 440 18.04 -29.56 -7.96
N VAL A 441 18.54 -30.54 -7.19
CA VAL A 441 19.98 -30.65 -6.90
C VAL A 441 20.63 -31.41 -8.04
N THR A 442 21.30 -30.69 -8.95
CA THR A 442 22.15 -31.33 -9.95
C THR A 442 23.54 -31.54 -9.36
N ILE A 443 23.91 -32.80 -9.13
CA ILE A 443 25.28 -33.18 -8.78
C ILE A 443 26.04 -33.48 -10.07
N ASN A 444 26.86 -32.54 -10.53
CA ASN A 444 27.77 -32.77 -11.64
C ASN A 444 28.99 -33.55 -11.15
N ALA A 445 28.92 -34.88 -11.21
CA ALA A 445 30.08 -35.75 -11.01
C ALA A 445 30.74 -36.05 -12.37
N SER A 446 31.24 -35.03 -13.07
CA SER A 446 31.86 -35.23 -14.39
C SER A 446 33.22 -35.93 -14.33
N ASP A 447 33.87 -36.00 -13.16
CA ASP A 447 35.22 -36.55 -13.00
C ASP A 447 35.30 -37.72 -11.98
N CYS A 448 34.17 -38.22 -11.49
CA CYS A 448 34.15 -39.35 -10.54
C CYS A 448 33.57 -40.59 -11.21
N ASP A 449 34.43 -41.39 -11.83
CA ASP A 449 34.11 -42.76 -12.21
C ASP A 449 34.01 -43.60 -10.91
N PHE A 450 32.79 -43.87 -10.48
CA PHE A 450 32.54 -44.74 -9.32
C PHE A 450 32.78 -46.22 -9.63
N GLY A 451 33.01 -46.58 -10.90
CA GLY A 451 33.04 -47.94 -11.39
C GLY A 451 31.70 -48.67 -11.19
N THR A 452 31.57 -49.87 -11.75
CA THR A 452 30.50 -50.79 -11.37
C THR A 452 30.73 -51.29 -9.95
N GLN A 453 29.95 -50.79 -8.99
CA GLN A 453 29.94 -51.26 -7.60
C GLN A 453 28.82 -52.29 -7.40
N SER A 454 29.12 -53.37 -6.70
CA SER A 454 28.10 -54.27 -6.17
C SER A 454 27.35 -53.61 -5.00
N PRO A 455 26.08 -53.97 -4.74
CA PRO A 455 25.35 -53.44 -3.59
C PRO A 455 26.13 -53.63 -2.27
N ARG A 456 26.32 -52.54 -1.49
CA ARG A 456 27.07 -52.46 -0.21
C ARG A 456 28.61 -52.44 -0.27
N ALA A 457 29.23 -52.18 -1.41
CA ALA A 457 30.67 -51.95 -1.43
C ALA A 457 31.05 -50.56 -0.89
N GLU A 458 31.86 -50.51 0.17
CA GLU A 458 32.47 -49.28 0.68
C GLU A 458 33.70 -48.95 -0.17
N ASN A 459 33.69 -47.79 -0.84
CA ASN A 459 34.78 -47.37 -1.71
C ASN A 459 35.77 -46.47 -0.96
N ALA A 460 36.88 -47.06 -0.48
CA ALA A 460 37.90 -46.35 0.30
C ALA A 460 38.76 -45.37 -0.51
N SER A 461 38.59 -45.27 -1.84
CA SER A 461 39.42 -44.44 -2.72
C SER A 461 38.84 -43.06 -3.07
N ALA A 462 37.70 -42.65 -2.50
CA ALA A 462 37.02 -41.40 -2.85
C ALA A 462 37.62 -40.13 -2.21
N THR A 463 38.90 -40.13 -1.84
CA THR A 463 39.56 -39.01 -1.12
C THR A 463 39.90 -37.81 -2.01
N THR A 464 39.75 -37.90 -3.33
CA THR A 464 40.13 -36.82 -4.27
C THR A 464 38.96 -36.16 -5.02
N CYS A 465 37.71 -36.55 -4.77
CA CYS A 465 36.52 -36.07 -5.49
C CYS A 465 35.91 -34.77 -4.92
N PHE A 466 36.71 -33.87 -4.33
CA PHE A 466 36.24 -32.58 -3.82
C PHE A 466 36.99 -31.43 -4.50
N PRO A 467 36.27 -30.38 -4.96
CA PRO A 467 35.03 -29.88 -4.36
C PRO A 467 33.72 -30.29 -5.09
N LEU A 468 32.73 -30.70 -4.30
CA LEU A 468 31.34 -30.83 -4.72
C LEU A 468 30.81 -29.42 -5.08
N THR A 469 30.51 -29.19 -6.35
CA THR A 469 29.84 -27.96 -6.77
C THR A 469 28.34 -28.20 -6.82
N VAL A 470 27.62 -27.77 -5.78
CA VAL A 470 26.15 -27.75 -5.78
C VAL A 470 25.70 -26.54 -6.57
N THR A 471 25.09 -26.75 -7.73
CA THR A 471 24.47 -25.67 -8.49
C THR A 471 22.99 -25.62 -8.15
N ILE A 472 22.55 -24.55 -7.50
CA ILE A 472 21.13 -24.31 -7.24
C ILE A 472 20.56 -23.57 -8.46
N GLY A 473 19.60 -24.19 -9.17
CA GLY A 473 18.92 -23.57 -10.30
C GLY A 473 18.15 -22.31 -9.88
N THR A 474 18.12 -21.28 -10.72
CA THR A 474 17.65 -19.92 -10.41
C THR A 474 16.15 -19.74 -10.15
N ASN A 475 15.40 -20.81 -9.86
CA ASN A 475 13.93 -20.75 -9.74
C ASN A 475 13.37 -21.00 -8.33
N THR A 476 14.18 -20.91 -7.29
CA THR A 476 13.66 -21.04 -5.92
C THR A 476 13.99 -19.80 -5.10
N ASN A 477 12.94 -19.01 -4.80
CA ASN A 477 12.91 -17.98 -3.75
C ASN A 477 13.08 -18.55 -2.32
N VAL A 478 13.73 -19.71 -2.20
CA VAL A 478 13.95 -20.43 -0.94
C VAL A 478 15.39 -20.18 -0.52
N LYS A 479 15.58 -19.37 0.53
CA LYS A 479 16.86 -19.28 1.24
C LYS A 479 16.96 -20.47 2.18
N THR A 480 17.71 -21.50 1.82
CA THR A 480 18.07 -22.58 2.74
C THR A 480 19.58 -22.61 2.98
N ASN A 481 19.96 -22.74 4.26
CA ASN A 481 21.32 -23.09 4.65
C ASN A 481 21.51 -24.58 4.34
N LEU A 482 22.25 -24.89 3.29
CA LEU A 482 22.67 -26.26 3.01
C LEU A 482 23.81 -26.61 3.99
N ALA A 483 23.51 -27.30 5.09
CA ALA A 483 24.53 -27.84 5.99
C ALA A 483 25.00 -29.19 5.44
N VAL A 484 26.20 -29.24 4.85
CA VAL A 484 26.87 -30.51 4.56
C VAL A 484 27.52 -30.96 5.88
N ASN A 485 26.84 -31.85 6.62
CA ASN A 485 27.44 -32.50 7.77
C ASN A 485 28.50 -33.51 7.29
N GLY A 486 29.74 -33.04 7.18
CA GLY A 486 30.90 -33.91 7.09
C GLY A 486 31.13 -34.55 8.45
N THR A 487 30.51 -35.69 8.72
CA THR A 487 30.98 -36.53 9.82
C THR A 487 32.36 -37.04 9.43
N THR A 488 33.32 -36.75 10.30
CA THR A 488 34.69 -37.25 10.24
C THR A 488 34.65 -38.77 10.05
N LEU A 489 35.03 -39.24 8.86
CA LEU A 489 35.45 -40.63 8.69
C LEU A 489 36.78 -40.76 9.43
N ALA A 490 36.71 -41.21 10.68
CA ALA A 490 37.89 -41.62 11.44
C ALA A 490 38.54 -42.79 10.68
N GLY A 491 39.82 -42.62 10.35
CA GLY A 491 40.60 -43.53 9.51
C GLY A 491 41.04 -44.82 10.19
#